data_AF-A0A482X4E3-F1
#
_entry.id   AF-A0A482X4E3-F1
#
_cell.length_a   1.000
_cell.length_b   1.000
_cell.length_c   1.000
_cell.angle_alpha   90.00
_cell.angle_beta   90.00
_cell.angle_gamma   90.00
#
_symmetry.space_group_name_H-M   'P 1'
#
loop_
_entity.id
_entity.type
_entity.pdbx_description
1 polymer ?
#
loop_
_entity_poly.entity_id
_entity_poly.type
_entity_poly.pdbx_seq_one_letter_code
_entity_poly.pdbx_strand_id
1 'polypeptide(L)'
;MSKSTEDAEKEFEKLINGLERANIKFYQVSMLVLYPNGPWKYYNYIILVVFQIVSVYFLITGVITIYQQKDDIFVTFEVANAFLIFFAVFVSIADFHGTGRKRHLWNKLFSYFEDEFHDYECELVRKEASRLRTVCRTYMKWFFLFSTPCIFVNIFFMFVIIPIIRFIIDEEQTTNDTAYNVFLPIPFWSVFNTRTFLGFTMQYLLMIFMVCDIFASFLVYVASVFFFFMELIIQLKILSFALAKHDERVGYADCIFNHQRSK
;
A
#
# COMPACT_ATOMS: atom_id res chain seq x y z
N MET A 1 0.07 -26.55 -15.80
CA MET A 1 1.39 -26.14 -16.32
C MET A 1 2.20 -25.63 -15.14
N SER A 2 3.06 -26.46 -14.53
CA SER A 2 3.89 -25.98 -13.43
C SER A 2 5.03 -25.16 -14.01
N LYS A 3 5.03 -23.84 -13.75
CA LYS A 3 6.26 -23.05 -13.89
C LYS A 3 7.36 -23.79 -13.12
N SER A 4 8.54 -23.92 -13.71
CA SER A 4 9.66 -24.57 -13.04
C SER A 4 9.93 -23.82 -11.72
N THR A 5 10.31 -24.54 -10.67
CA THR A 5 10.63 -23.94 -9.36
C THR A 5 11.66 -22.81 -9.50
N GLU A 6 12.54 -22.93 -10.50
CA GLU A 6 13.57 -21.97 -10.88
C GLU A 6 13.00 -20.65 -11.44
N ASP A 7 11.92 -20.69 -12.22
CA ASP A 7 11.26 -19.47 -12.74
C ASP A 7 10.57 -18.68 -11.62
N ALA A 8 10.02 -19.40 -10.63
CA ALA A 8 9.36 -18.79 -9.48
C ALA A 8 10.35 -18.14 -8.50
N GLU A 9 11.56 -18.72 -8.37
CA GLU A 9 12.68 -18.16 -7.62
C GLU A 9 13.26 -16.92 -8.30
N LYS A 10 13.43 -16.96 -9.63
CA LYS A 10 13.84 -15.78 -10.39
C LYS A 10 12.84 -14.64 -10.20
N GLU A 11 11.53 -14.87 -10.43
CA GLU A 11 10.47 -13.87 -10.22
C GLU A 11 10.45 -13.27 -8.80
N PHE A 12 10.74 -14.09 -7.80
CA PHE A 12 10.86 -13.67 -6.41
C PHE A 12 12.01 -12.71 -6.21
N GLU A 13 13.19 -13.06 -6.70
CA GLU A 13 14.40 -12.25 -6.59
C GLU A 13 14.22 -10.88 -7.28
N LYS A 14 13.51 -10.83 -8.43
CA LYS A 14 13.18 -9.57 -9.12
C LYS A 14 12.34 -8.64 -8.25
N LEU A 15 11.29 -9.19 -7.62
CA LEU A 15 10.37 -8.42 -6.79
C LEU A 15 11.05 -7.88 -5.54
N ILE A 16 11.86 -8.72 -4.90
CA ILE A 16 12.75 -8.34 -3.79
C ILE A 16 13.64 -7.18 -4.23
N ASN A 17 14.45 -7.36 -5.27
CA ASN A 17 15.35 -6.31 -5.75
C ASN A 17 14.61 -5.00 -6.08
N GLY A 18 13.40 -5.06 -6.63
CA GLY A 18 12.53 -3.90 -6.86
C GLY A 18 12.08 -3.20 -5.58
N LEU A 19 11.62 -3.94 -4.57
CA LEU A 19 11.22 -3.40 -3.26
C LEU A 19 12.39 -2.77 -2.50
N GLU A 20 13.58 -3.37 -2.59
CA GLU A 20 14.79 -2.82 -1.99
C GLU A 20 15.24 -1.53 -2.68
N ARG A 21 15.19 -1.49 -4.02
CA ARG A 21 15.44 -0.26 -4.80
C ARG A 21 14.46 0.85 -4.44
N ALA A 22 13.20 0.51 -4.18
CA ALA A 22 12.17 1.43 -3.72
C ALA A 22 12.34 1.83 -2.23
N ASN A 23 13.31 1.26 -1.50
CA ASN A 23 13.56 1.47 -0.08
C ASN A 23 12.32 1.17 0.79
N ILE A 24 11.50 0.20 0.36
CA ILE A 24 10.33 -0.27 1.09
C ILE A 24 10.81 -1.29 2.12
N LYS A 25 11.09 -0.84 3.35
CA LYS A 25 11.62 -1.69 4.42
C LYS A 25 10.59 -2.67 5.02
N PHE A 26 9.31 -2.53 4.68
CA PHE A 26 8.21 -3.42 5.09
C PHE A 26 8.18 -4.73 4.29
N TYR A 27 9.35 -5.28 4.00
CA TYR A 27 9.56 -6.37 3.07
C TYR A 27 8.67 -7.59 3.34
N GLN A 28 8.57 -8.01 4.59
CA GLN A 28 7.79 -9.19 4.98
C GLN A 28 6.28 -8.97 4.78
N VAL A 29 5.79 -7.76 5.03
CA VAL A 29 4.39 -7.37 4.81
C VAL A 29 4.10 -7.17 3.32
N SER A 30 5.02 -6.52 2.59
CA SER A 30 4.99 -6.41 1.14
C SER A 30 4.99 -7.78 0.47
N MET A 31 5.73 -8.75 1.00
CA MET A 31 5.74 -10.13 0.48
C MET A 31 4.46 -10.89 0.84
N LEU A 32 3.84 -10.61 1.97
CA LEU A 32 2.57 -11.21 2.36
C LEU A 32 1.41 -10.71 1.48
N VAL A 33 1.44 -9.42 1.10
CA VAL A 33 0.45 -8.77 0.23
C VAL A 33 0.75 -8.96 -1.27
N LEU A 34 2.02 -9.00 -1.69
CA LEU A 34 2.41 -8.97 -3.10
C LEU A 34 2.97 -10.30 -3.65
N TYR A 35 3.53 -11.18 -2.82
CA TYR A 35 4.18 -12.39 -3.33
C TYR A 35 4.30 -13.53 -2.29
N PRO A 36 3.28 -14.39 -2.15
CA PRO A 36 3.30 -15.47 -1.16
C PRO A 36 4.21 -16.65 -1.56
N ASN A 37 4.96 -16.62 -2.67
CA ASN A 37 5.68 -17.79 -3.20
C ASN A 37 7.11 -17.97 -2.66
N GLY A 38 7.54 -17.23 -1.63
CA GLY A 38 8.86 -17.37 -1.01
C GLY A 38 9.01 -18.59 -0.07
N PRO A 39 10.14 -18.71 0.67
CA PRO A 39 10.40 -19.83 1.59
C PRO A 39 9.35 -19.97 2.71
N TRP A 40 8.61 -18.90 3.00
CA TRP A 40 7.55 -18.84 4.01
C TRP A 40 6.15 -18.97 3.40
N LYS A 41 6.03 -19.59 2.22
CA LYS A 41 4.80 -19.64 1.44
C LYS A 41 3.58 -20.07 2.24
N TYR A 42 3.67 -21.22 2.91
CA TYR A 42 2.54 -21.76 3.67
C TYR A 42 2.13 -20.87 4.83
N TYR A 43 3.11 -20.29 5.54
CA TYR A 43 2.86 -19.34 6.62
C TYR A 43 2.12 -18.09 6.13
N ASN A 44 2.58 -17.52 5.02
CA ASN A 44 1.94 -16.34 4.41
C ASN A 44 0.51 -16.66 3.92
N TYR A 45 0.28 -17.83 3.34
CA TYR A 45 -1.06 -18.26 2.93
C TYR A 45 -2.00 -18.45 4.13
N ILE A 46 -1.51 -19.05 5.23
CA ILE A 46 -2.30 -19.20 6.45
C ILE A 46 -2.71 -17.83 7.00
N ILE A 47 -1.75 -16.91 7.13
CA ILE A 47 -2.03 -15.55 7.59
C ILE A 47 -3.03 -14.86 6.66
N LEU A 48 -2.86 -14.97 5.35
CA LEU A 48 -3.78 -14.36 4.39
C LEU A 48 -5.20 -14.91 4.53
N VAL A 49 -5.35 -16.22 4.70
CA VAL A 49 -6.68 -16.83 4.93
C VAL A 49 -7.28 -16.33 6.24
N VAL A 50 -6.50 -16.24 7.31
CA VAL A 50 -6.94 -15.66 8.59
C VAL A 50 -7.38 -14.21 8.41
N PHE A 51 -6.62 -13.39 7.68
CA PHE A 51 -7.00 -12.00 7.38
C PHE A 51 -8.30 -11.92 6.59
N GLN A 52 -8.50 -12.79 5.60
CA GLN A 52 -9.73 -12.83 4.81
C GLN A 52 -10.94 -13.22 5.68
N ILE A 53 -10.80 -14.19 6.58
CA ILE A 53 -11.86 -14.58 7.51
C ILE A 53 -12.22 -13.41 8.44
N VAL A 54 -11.22 -12.75 9.03
CA VAL A 54 -11.44 -11.59 9.90
C VAL A 54 -12.05 -10.41 9.13
N SER A 55 -11.62 -10.17 7.90
CA SER A 55 -12.20 -9.13 7.03
C SER A 55 -13.67 -9.39 6.74
N VAL A 56 -14.03 -10.64 6.38
CA VAL A 56 -15.42 -11.03 6.13
C VAL A 56 -16.26 -10.87 7.40
N TYR A 57 -15.72 -11.24 8.57
CA TYR A 57 -16.38 -10.99 9.85
C TYR A 57 -16.71 -9.50 10.03
N PHE A 58 -15.73 -8.59 9.86
CA PHE A 58 -15.97 -7.14 10.00
C PHE A 58 -16.92 -6.57 8.94
N LEU A 59 -16.95 -7.13 7.73
CA LEU A 59 -17.91 -6.74 6.70
C LEU A 59 -19.34 -7.13 7.10
N ILE A 60 -19.54 -8.38 7.57
CA ILE A 60 -20.85 -8.85 8.02
C ILE A 60 -21.32 -8.03 9.22
N THR A 61 -20.47 -7.86 10.23
CA THR A 61 -20.82 -7.09 11.42
C THR A 61 -21.05 -5.61 11.10
N GLY A 62 -20.31 -5.04 10.15
CA GLY A 62 -20.55 -3.68 9.65
C GLY A 62 -21.94 -3.52 9.05
N VAL A 63 -22.40 -4.46 8.21
CA VAL A 63 -23.76 -4.43 7.66
C VAL A 63 -24.82 -4.55 8.76
N ILE A 64 -24.63 -5.46 9.72
CA ILE A 64 -25.54 -5.62 10.86
C ILE A 64 -25.64 -4.32 11.66
N THR A 65 -24.49 -3.69 11.93
CA THR A 65 -24.42 -2.43 12.68
C THR A 65 -25.15 -1.30 11.96
N ILE A 66 -24.90 -1.12 10.66
CA ILE A 66 -25.58 -0.10 9.83
C ILE A 66 -27.10 -0.33 9.86
N TYR A 67 -27.54 -1.59 9.79
CA TYR A 67 -28.97 -1.91 9.83
C TYR A 67 -29.59 -1.63 11.21
N GLN A 68 -28.89 -1.97 12.29
CA GLN A 68 -29.35 -1.78 13.67
C GLN A 68 -29.36 -0.30 14.09
N GLN A 69 -28.39 0.49 13.60
CA GLN A 69 -28.19 1.89 14.00
C GLN A 69 -28.73 2.89 12.96
N LYS A 70 -29.63 2.46 12.06
CA LYS A 70 -30.17 3.27 10.96
C LYS A 70 -30.77 4.62 11.38
N ASP A 71 -31.21 4.73 12.63
CA ASP A 71 -31.84 5.92 13.19
C ASP A 71 -30.81 6.92 13.76
N ASP A 72 -29.56 6.49 13.96
CA ASP A 72 -28.43 7.34 14.34
C ASP A 72 -27.54 7.60 13.12
N ILE A 73 -27.67 8.80 12.57
CA ILE A 73 -26.97 9.22 11.34
C ILE A 73 -25.45 9.26 11.56
N PHE A 74 -24.98 9.66 12.74
CA PHE A 74 -23.55 9.83 13.00
C PHE A 74 -22.86 8.47 13.10
N VAL A 75 -23.43 7.56 13.90
CA VAL A 75 -22.92 6.19 14.01
C VAL A 75 -22.99 5.48 12.67
N THR A 76 -24.11 5.61 11.96
CA THR A 76 -24.27 4.99 10.63
C THR A 76 -23.21 5.50 9.65
N PHE A 77 -22.95 6.81 9.62
CA PHE A 77 -21.94 7.39 8.74
C PHE A 77 -20.53 6.92 9.09
N GLU A 78 -20.17 6.90 10.37
CA GLU A 78 -18.86 6.41 10.83
C GLU A 78 -18.63 4.95 10.44
N VAL A 79 -19.61 4.09 10.77
CA VAL A 79 -19.57 2.65 10.50
C VAL A 79 -19.59 2.38 8.99
N ALA A 80 -20.36 3.14 8.21
CA ALA A 80 -20.40 3.00 6.74
C ALA A 80 -19.07 3.38 6.10
N ASN A 81 -18.42 4.46 6.54
CA ASN A 81 -17.08 4.82 6.04
C ASN A 81 -16.05 3.74 6.37
N ALA A 82 -16.05 3.26 7.62
CA ALA A 82 -15.17 2.17 8.02
C ALA A 82 -15.43 0.91 7.16
N PHE A 83 -16.70 0.54 6.97
CA PHE A 83 -17.12 -0.57 6.11
C PHE A 83 -16.61 -0.43 4.68
N LEU A 84 -16.75 0.75 4.05
CA LEU A 84 -16.27 0.99 2.69
C LEU A 84 -14.75 0.83 2.58
N ILE A 85 -14.00 1.30 3.57
CA ILE A 85 -12.54 1.13 3.62
C ILE A 85 -12.19 -0.36 3.76
N PHE A 86 -12.83 -1.08 4.69
CA PHE A 86 -12.63 -2.53 4.85
C PHE A 86 -12.96 -3.29 3.56
N PHE A 87 -14.07 -2.92 2.91
CA PHE A 87 -14.50 -3.55 1.67
C PHE A 87 -13.51 -3.29 0.53
N ALA A 88 -13.00 -2.07 0.39
CA ALA A 88 -12.01 -1.73 -0.61
C ALA A 88 -10.70 -2.52 -0.43
N VAL A 89 -10.24 -2.67 0.82
CA VAL A 89 -9.04 -3.48 1.14
C VAL A 89 -9.31 -4.96 0.87
N PHE A 90 -10.44 -5.49 1.33
CA PHE A 90 -10.86 -6.87 1.09
C PHE A 90 -10.88 -7.21 -0.40
N VAL A 91 -11.59 -6.41 -1.21
CA VAL A 91 -11.66 -6.59 -2.67
C VAL A 91 -10.28 -6.45 -3.31
N SER A 92 -9.43 -5.55 -2.82
CA SER A 92 -8.07 -5.37 -3.36
C SER A 92 -7.19 -6.60 -3.12
N ILE A 93 -7.21 -7.17 -1.91
CA ILE A 93 -6.45 -8.37 -1.57
C ILE A 93 -7.06 -9.59 -2.29
N ALA A 94 -8.39 -9.74 -2.29
CA ALA A 94 -9.08 -10.84 -2.95
C ALA A 94 -8.83 -10.85 -4.46
N ASP A 95 -8.83 -9.69 -5.12
CA ASP A 95 -8.49 -9.56 -6.53
C ASP A 95 -7.00 -9.85 -6.79
N PHE A 96 -6.10 -9.40 -5.90
CA PHE A 96 -4.68 -9.67 -6.02
C PHE A 96 -4.35 -11.17 -5.95
N HIS A 97 -4.93 -11.90 -5.00
CA HIS A 97 -4.63 -13.32 -4.76
C HIS A 97 -5.57 -14.29 -5.49
N GLY A 98 -6.85 -13.93 -5.66
CA GLY A 98 -7.88 -14.81 -6.22
C GLY A 98 -7.92 -14.76 -7.74
N THR A 99 -8.04 -13.57 -8.36
CA THR A 99 -8.12 -13.46 -9.83
C THR A 99 -6.73 -13.41 -10.48
N GLY A 100 -5.71 -12.96 -9.73
CA GLY A 100 -4.32 -12.87 -10.19
C GLY A 100 -4.07 -11.78 -11.24
N ARG A 101 -5.10 -11.02 -11.66
CA ARG A 101 -4.96 -9.98 -12.70
C ARG A 101 -4.07 -8.83 -12.23
N LYS A 102 -4.34 -8.31 -11.02
CA LYS A 102 -3.51 -7.28 -10.40
C LYS A 102 -2.09 -7.79 -10.18
N ARG A 103 -1.92 -9.03 -9.68
CA ARG A 103 -0.60 -9.62 -9.51
C ARG A 103 0.21 -9.64 -10.80
N HIS A 104 -0.40 -10.02 -11.93
CA HIS A 104 0.28 -9.99 -13.22
C HIS A 104 0.66 -8.56 -13.64
N LEU A 105 -0.24 -7.59 -13.46
CA LEU A 105 0.05 -6.17 -13.73
C LEU A 105 1.21 -5.66 -12.88
N TRP A 106 1.20 -5.93 -11.57
CA TRP A 106 2.25 -5.51 -10.64
C TRP A 106 3.59 -6.16 -10.98
N ASN A 107 3.62 -7.47 -11.24
CA ASN A 107 4.83 -8.17 -11.68
C ASN A 107 5.39 -7.57 -12.97
N LYS A 108 4.51 -7.27 -13.94
CA LYS A 108 4.90 -6.64 -15.20
C LYS A 108 5.46 -5.24 -14.99
N LEU A 109 4.81 -4.43 -14.15
CA LEU A 109 5.31 -3.11 -13.77
C LEU A 109 6.69 -3.22 -13.11
N PHE A 110 6.85 -4.06 -12.10
CA PHE A 110 8.15 -4.25 -11.44
C PHE A 110 9.23 -4.77 -12.41
N SER A 111 8.88 -5.64 -13.36
CA SER A 111 9.83 -6.13 -14.37
C SER A 111 10.36 -5.03 -15.29
N TYR A 112 9.57 -3.99 -15.59
CA TYR A 112 10.05 -2.87 -16.39
C TYR A 112 11.18 -2.10 -15.69
N PHE A 113 11.23 -2.11 -14.36
CA PHE A 113 12.24 -1.37 -13.60
C PHE A 113 13.49 -2.20 -13.26
N GLU A 114 13.50 -3.46 -13.69
CA GLU A 114 14.59 -4.38 -13.43
C GLU A 114 15.73 -4.17 -14.43
N ASP A 115 15.40 -3.95 -15.69
CA ASP A 115 16.34 -3.58 -16.72
C ASP A 115 16.87 -2.17 -16.40
N GLU A 116 18.18 -2.03 -16.21
CA GLU A 116 18.82 -0.73 -16.30
C GLU A 116 18.50 -0.18 -17.69
N PHE A 117 17.45 0.66 -17.76
CA PHE A 117 16.67 0.89 -18.97
C PHE A 117 17.49 1.09 -20.24
N HIS A 118 18.67 1.70 -20.15
CA HIS A 118 19.65 1.69 -21.23
C HIS A 118 21.06 1.84 -20.67
N ASP A 119 22.02 1.12 -21.26
CA ASP A 119 23.42 1.50 -21.22
C ASP A 119 23.55 2.80 -22.03
N TYR A 120 23.48 3.93 -21.35
CA TYR A 120 23.62 5.23 -22.00
C TYR A 120 25.09 5.39 -22.43
N GLU A 121 25.35 5.33 -23.75
CA GLU A 121 26.70 5.56 -24.30
C GLU A 121 27.27 6.93 -23.90
N CYS A 122 26.41 7.92 -23.65
CA CYS A 122 26.85 9.24 -23.21
C CYS A 122 27.04 9.31 -21.69
N GLU A 123 28.28 9.54 -21.25
CA GLU A 123 28.66 9.69 -19.84
C GLU A 123 27.87 10.79 -19.11
N LEU A 124 27.53 11.90 -19.81
CA LEU A 124 26.71 12.97 -19.24
C LEU A 124 25.28 12.53 -18.92
N VAL A 125 24.66 11.73 -19.80
CA VAL A 125 23.32 11.18 -19.59
C VAL A 125 23.34 10.15 -18.47
N ARG A 126 24.38 9.32 -18.41
CA ARG A 126 24.59 8.35 -17.32
C ARG A 126 24.72 9.02 -15.95
N LYS A 127 25.46 10.13 -15.88
CA LYS A 127 25.63 10.92 -14.64
C LYS A 127 24.32 11.59 -14.21
N GLU A 128 23.54 12.12 -15.15
CA GLU A 128 22.25 12.74 -14.83
C GLU A 128 21.23 11.69 -14.38
N ALA A 129 21.19 10.53 -15.03
CA ALA A 129 20.34 9.41 -14.63
C ALA A 129 20.64 8.93 -13.20
N SER A 130 21.92 8.79 -12.83
CA SER A 130 22.31 8.38 -11.47
C SER A 130 21.95 9.44 -10.41
N ARG A 131 22.09 10.74 -10.75
CA ARG A 131 21.65 11.85 -9.91
C ARG A 131 20.13 11.80 -9.67
N LEU A 132 19.33 11.67 -10.72
CA LEU A 132 17.88 11.61 -10.63
C LEU A 132 17.39 10.39 -9.83
N ARG A 133 18.01 9.22 -10.00
CA ARG A 133 17.71 8.03 -9.19
C ARG A 133 18.04 8.22 -7.70
N THR A 134 19.11 8.94 -7.39
CA THR A 134 19.45 9.29 -5.99
C THR A 134 18.40 10.21 -5.38
N VAL A 135 17.90 11.17 -6.16
CA VAL A 135 16.79 12.04 -5.80
C VAL A 135 15.50 11.23 -5.56
N CYS A 136 15.20 10.23 -6.40
CA CYS A 136 14.09 9.29 -6.17
C CYS A 136 14.14 8.63 -4.80
N ARG A 137 15.29 8.03 -4.47
CA ARG A 137 15.51 7.35 -3.18
C ARG A 137 15.33 8.31 -2.01
N THR A 138 15.73 9.57 -2.20
CA THR A 138 15.56 10.62 -1.19
C THR A 138 14.07 10.94 -1.00
N TYR A 139 13.31 11.14 -2.08
CA TYR A 139 11.87 11.35 -1.99
C TYR A 139 11.11 10.16 -1.40
N MET A 140 11.49 8.93 -1.73
CA MET A 140 10.93 7.73 -1.08
C MET A 140 11.18 7.73 0.43
N LYS A 141 12.39 8.10 0.88
CA LYS A 141 12.71 8.24 2.31
C LYS A 141 11.83 9.29 2.98
N TRP A 142 11.68 10.47 2.37
CA TRP A 142 10.79 11.52 2.88
C TRP A 142 9.34 11.08 2.94
N PHE A 143 8.86 10.38 1.91
CA PHE A 143 7.52 9.81 1.88
C PHE A 143 7.28 8.91 3.10
N PHE A 144 8.16 7.96 3.37
CA PHE A 144 8.02 7.09 4.56
C PHE A 144 8.19 7.82 5.88
N LEU A 145 9.09 8.82 5.93
CA LEU A 145 9.33 9.63 7.13
C LEU A 145 8.09 10.43 7.54
N PHE A 146 7.27 10.89 6.58
CA PHE A 146 6.04 11.64 6.87
C PHE A 146 4.79 10.75 6.94
N SER A 147 4.61 9.83 6.00
CA SER A 147 3.40 8.99 5.93
C SER A 147 3.27 8.08 7.14
N THR A 148 4.37 7.46 7.57
CA THR A 148 4.34 6.48 8.66
C THR A 148 3.89 7.11 9.98
N PRO A 149 4.49 8.21 10.48
CA PRO A 149 4.02 8.87 11.70
C PRO A 149 2.60 9.41 11.57
N CYS A 150 2.22 9.98 10.42
CA CYS A 150 0.86 10.48 10.22
C CYS A 150 -0.18 9.37 10.39
N ILE A 151 0.07 8.17 9.87
CA ILE A 151 -0.87 7.07 10.03
C ILE A 151 -0.88 6.57 11.48
N PHE A 152 0.28 6.45 12.14
CA PHE A 152 0.34 6.09 13.56
C PHE A 152 -0.44 7.06 14.44
N VAL A 153 -0.35 8.37 14.15
CA VAL A 153 -1.16 9.39 14.83
C VAL A 153 -2.65 9.10 14.61
N ASN A 154 -3.10 8.86 13.38
CA ASN A 154 -4.51 8.53 13.11
C ASN A 154 -4.98 7.28 13.86
N ILE A 155 -4.16 6.21 13.89
CA ILE A 155 -4.47 4.99 14.66
C ILE A 155 -4.57 5.31 16.16
N PHE A 156 -3.64 6.11 16.70
CA PHE A 156 -3.68 6.52 18.10
C PHE A 156 -4.95 7.33 18.42
N PHE A 157 -5.33 8.26 17.55
CA PHE A 157 -6.57 9.01 17.71
C PHE A 157 -7.79 8.08 17.73
N MET A 158 -7.84 7.14 16.78
CA MET A 158 -8.96 6.21 16.63
C MET A 158 -9.11 5.22 17.80
N PHE A 159 -8.01 4.65 18.28
CA PHE A 159 -8.05 3.60 19.30
C PHE A 159 -7.99 4.13 20.73
N VAL A 160 -7.35 5.28 20.95
CA VAL A 160 -7.12 5.79 22.30
C VAL A 160 -7.96 7.03 22.54
N ILE A 161 -7.79 8.07 21.70
CA ILE A 161 -8.41 9.37 21.97
C ILE A 161 -9.94 9.31 21.83
N ILE A 162 -10.45 8.75 20.73
CA ILE A 162 -11.90 8.67 20.50
C ILE A 162 -12.60 7.91 21.63
N PRO A 163 -12.21 6.67 21.99
CA PRO A 163 -12.84 5.97 23.11
C PRO A 163 -12.76 6.72 24.45
N ILE A 164 -11.64 7.38 24.76
CA ILE A 164 -11.50 8.18 25.98
C ILE A 164 -12.45 9.38 25.96
N ILE A 165 -12.59 10.08 24.83
CA ILE A 165 -13.51 11.20 24.70
C ILE A 165 -14.96 10.73 24.89
N ARG A 166 -15.35 9.61 24.26
CA ARG A 166 -16.69 9.02 24.42
C ARG A 166 -16.98 8.65 25.87
N PHE A 167 -15.97 8.10 26.56
CA PHE A 167 -16.06 7.79 27.99
C PHE A 167 -16.22 9.04 28.86
N ILE A 168 -15.51 10.14 28.56
CA ILE A 168 -15.60 11.39 29.31
C ILE A 168 -16.95 12.10 29.10
N ILE A 169 -17.49 12.02 27.89
CA ILE A 169 -18.79 12.63 27.53
C ILE A 169 -19.98 11.80 28.06
N ASP A 170 -19.72 10.59 28.56
CA ASP A 170 -20.73 9.63 28.99
C ASP A 170 -21.75 9.36 27.88
N GLU A 171 -21.23 9.06 26.68
CA GLU A 171 -22.07 8.83 25.50
C GLU A 171 -23.06 7.68 25.75
N GLU A 172 -24.36 8.01 25.76
CA GLU A 172 -25.40 7.05 26.10
C GLU A 172 -25.51 5.95 25.03
N GLN A 173 -25.46 4.70 25.49
CA GLN A 173 -25.73 3.55 24.62
C GLN A 173 -27.24 3.44 24.36
N THR A 174 -27.67 3.90 23.18
CA THR A 174 -29.08 3.91 22.74
C THR A 174 -29.73 2.52 22.63
N THR A 175 -28.91 1.47 22.49
CA THR A 175 -29.38 0.10 22.28
C THR A 175 -29.08 -0.82 23.47
N ASN A 176 -30.08 -1.63 23.85
CA ASN A 176 -29.93 -2.66 24.88
C ASN A 176 -29.17 -3.92 24.42
N ASP A 177 -28.67 -3.92 23.17
CA ASP A 177 -27.91 -5.05 22.65
C ASP A 177 -26.56 -5.17 23.38
N THR A 178 -26.30 -6.35 23.93
CA THR A 178 -25.06 -6.66 24.66
C THR A 178 -23.87 -6.92 23.74
N ALA A 179 -24.15 -7.17 22.46
CA ALA A 179 -23.17 -7.35 21.39
C ALA A 179 -22.68 -6.04 20.77
N TYR A 180 -23.32 -4.91 21.08
CA TYR A 180 -22.94 -3.59 20.61
C TYR A 180 -22.34 -2.76 21.76
N ASN A 181 -21.29 -1.98 21.46
CA ASN A 181 -20.67 -1.09 22.44
C ASN A 181 -20.12 0.17 21.75
N VAL A 182 -20.60 1.34 22.18
CA VAL A 182 -20.25 2.67 21.63
C VAL A 182 -18.79 3.05 21.94
N PHE A 183 -18.21 2.50 23.01
CA PHE A 183 -16.84 2.78 23.45
C PHE A 183 -15.78 2.02 22.66
N LEU A 184 -16.16 1.18 21.70
CA LEU A 184 -15.21 0.59 20.76
C LEU A 184 -14.68 1.68 19.80
N PRO A 185 -13.42 1.57 19.32
CA PRO A 185 -12.83 2.50 18.35
C PRO A 185 -13.70 2.78 17.12
N ILE A 186 -14.40 1.74 16.65
CA ILE A 186 -15.53 1.79 15.73
C ILE A 186 -16.59 0.92 16.39
N PRO A 187 -17.83 1.42 16.57
CA PRO A 187 -18.85 0.70 17.29
C PRO A 187 -19.48 -0.38 16.40
N PHE A 188 -18.72 -1.41 16.05
CA PHE A 188 -19.28 -2.57 15.35
C PHE A 188 -20.02 -3.49 16.31
N TRP A 189 -21.12 -4.05 15.81
CA TRP A 189 -21.74 -5.23 16.39
C TRP A 189 -20.74 -6.38 16.46
N SER A 190 -20.80 -7.17 17.52
CA SER A 190 -19.89 -8.28 17.77
C SER A 190 -20.65 -9.54 18.11
N VAL A 191 -20.09 -10.70 17.78
CA VAL A 191 -20.63 -11.97 18.30
C VAL A 191 -20.33 -12.16 19.79
N PHE A 192 -19.42 -11.37 20.35
CA PHE A 192 -19.06 -11.39 21.77
C PHE A 192 -19.93 -10.40 22.54
N ASN A 193 -20.20 -10.71 23.81
CA ASN A 193 -20.81 -9.74 24.71
C ASN A 193 -19.78 -8.66 25.08
N THR A 194 -19.81 -7.55 24.34
CA THR A 194 -18.90 -6.41 24.47
C THR A 194 -19.16 -5.55 25.70
N ARG A 195 -20.19 -5.86 26.50
CA ARG A 195 -20.38 -5.24 27.82
C ARG A 195 -19.52 -5.88 28.91
N THR A 196 -19.06 -7.12 28.68
CA THR A 196 -18.11 -7.77 29.58
C THR A 196 -16.68 -7.34 29.23
N PHE A 197 -15.81 -7.24 30.24
CA PHE A 197 -14.40 -6.91 30.04
C PHE A 197 -13.71 -7.85 29.04
N LEU A 198 -14.00 -9.16 29.12
CA LEU A 198 -13.44 -10.17 28.23
C LEU A 198 -13.90 -9.98 26.79
N GLY A 199 -15.21 -9.80 26.56
CA GLY A 199 -15.76 -9.62 25.22
C GLY A 199 -15.30 -8.30 24.58
N PHE A 200 -15.25 -7.22 25.37
CA PHE A 200 -14.69 -5.94 24.93
C PHE A 200 -13.22 -6.11 24.50
N THR A 201 -12.39 -6.72 25.36
CA THR A 201 -10.96 -6.93 25.07
C THR A 201 -10.75 -7.77 23.81
N MET A 202 -11.53 -8.85 23.63
CA MET A 202 -11.43 -9.70 22.45
C MET A 202 -11.79 -8.93 21.16
N GLN A 203 -12.91 -8.21 21.18
CA GLN A 203 -13.31 -7.40 20.02
C GLN A 203 -12.29 -6.29 19.74
N TYR A 204 -11.78 -5.61 20.76
CA TYR A 204 -10.79 -4.56 20.63
C TYR A 204 -9.47 -5.08 20.02
N LEU A 205 -8.98 -6.26 20.46
CA LEU A 205 -7.80 -6.90 19.87
C LEU A 205 -8.02 -7.30 18.40
N LEU A 206 -9.21 -7.81 18.06
CA LEU A 206 -9.56 -8.12 16.66
C LEU A 206 -9.56 -6.85 15.79
N MET A 207 -10.04 -5.73 16.34
CA MET A 207 -10.01 -4.45 15.63
C MET A 207 -8.59 -3.92 15.43
N ILE A 208 -7.71 -4.05 16.44
CA ILE A 208 -6.29 -3.71 16.29
C ILE A 208 -5.69 -4.53 15.15
N PHE A 209 -5.91 -5.86 15.17
CA PHE A 209 -5.40 -6.75 14.13
C PHE A 209 -5.86 -6.34 12.74
N MET A 210 -7.14 -6.01 12.58
CA MET A 210 -7.70 -5.55 11.31
C MET A 210 -7.14 -4.20 10.85
N VAL A 211 -6.96 -3.24 11.76
CA VAL A 211 -6.39 -1.93 11.40
C VAL A 211 -4.90 -2.03 11.09
N CYS A 212 -4.16 -2.91 11.76
CA CYS A 212 -2.79 -3.23 11.39
C CYS A 212 -2.70 -3.79 9.96
N ASP A 213 -3.67 -4.63 9.54
CA ASP A 213 -3.74 -5.16 8.18
C ASP A 213 -4.06 -4.07 7.14
N ILE A 214 -5.04 -3.19 7.42
CA ILE A 214 -5.29 -2.01 6.57
C ILE A 214 -4.03 -1.18 6.44
N PHE A 215 -3.36 -0.88 7.55
CA PHE A 215 -2.17 -0.05 7.56
C PHE A 215 -1.05 -0.64 6.71
N ALA A 216 -0.78 -1.92 6.93
CA ALA A 216 0.14 -2.72 6.14
C ALA A 216 -0.18 -2.63 4.64
N SER A 217 -1.41 -2.95 4.27
CA SER A 217 -1.88 -2.94 2.88
C SER A 217 -1.78 -1.55 2.27
N PHE A 218 -2.25 -0.52 2.97
CA PHE A 218 -2.22 0.87 2.52
C PHE A 218 -0.80 1.35 2.27
N LEU A 219 0.13 1.12 3.22
CA LEU A 219 1.53 1.50 3.04
C LEU A 219 2.14 0.83 1.81
N VAL A 220 1.89 -0.47 1.61
CA VAL A 220 2.43 -1.19 0.46
C VAL A 220 1.86 -0.66 -0.85
N TYR A 221 0.54 -0.50 -0.95
CA TYR A 221 -0.10 -0.01 -2.18
C TYR A 221 0.31 1.42 -2.50
N VAL A 222 0.19 2.34 -1.55
CA VAL A 222 0.48 3.76 -1.78
C VAL A 222 1.97 3.98 -2.03
N ALA A 223 2.87 3.33 -1.28
CA ALA A 223 4.30 3.45 -1.53
C ALA A 223 4.69 2.92 -2.90
N SER A 224 4.10 1.81 -3.34
CA SER A 224 4.41 1.22 -4.64
C SER A 224 3.88 2.09 -5.80
N VAL A 225 2.67 2.64 -5.66
CA VAL A 225 2.13 3.62 -6.63
C VAL A 225 3.00 4.88 -6.69
N PHE A 226 3.36 5.43 -5.53
CA PHE A 226 4.21 6.61 -5.44
C PHE A 226 5.59 6.37 -6.09
N PHE A 227 6.19 5.21 -5.83
CA PHE A 227 7.44 4.79 -6.48
C PHE A 227 7.31 4.77 -8.00
N PHE A 228 6.25 4.17 -8.55
CA PHE A 228 6.05 4.15 -10.01
C PHE A 228 5.86 5.53 -10.62
N PHE A 229 5.14 6.44 -9.95
CA PHE A 229 5.02 7.82 -10.42
C PHE A 229 6.38 8.52 -10.42
N MET A 230 7.17 8.37 -9.37
CA MET A 230 8.50 8.96 -9.28
C MET A 230 9.43 8.42 -10.37
N GLU A 231 9.42 7.12 -10.61
CA GLU A 231 10.24 6.50 -11.64
C GLU A 231 9.80 6.96 -13.03
N LEU A 232 8.50 7.05 -13.31
CA LEU A 232 7.98 7.61 -14.57
C LEU A 232 8.42 9.05 -14.80
N ILE A 233 8.37 9.90 -13.76
CA ILE A 233 8.86 11.29 -13.82
C ILE A 233 10.36 11.32 -14.15
N ILE A 234 11.14 10.41 -13.58
CA ILE A 234 12.59 10.33 -13.82
C ILE A 234 12.89 9.90 -15.24
N GLN A 235 12.22 8.87 -15.73
CA GLN A 235 12.38 8.39 -17.11
C GLN A 235 12.05 9.50 -18.12
N LEU A 236 10.97 10.26 -17.88
CA LEU A 236 10.64 11.44 -18.68
C LEU A 236 11.72 12.52 -18.63
N LYS A 237 12.29 12.81 -17.45
CA LYS A 237 13.39 13.79 -17.32
C LYS A 237 14.67 13.35 -18.03
N ILE A 238 15.02 12.06 -17.93
CA ILE A 238 16.18 11.50 -18.63
C ILE A 238 15.97 11.59 -20.14
N LEU A 239 14.78 11.24 -20.63
CA LEU A 239 14.43 11.34 -22.05
C LEU A 239 14.55 12.78 -22.55
N SER A 240 13.98 13.75 -21.83
CA SER A 240 14.09 15.17 -22.20
C SER A 240 15.53 15.66 -22.21
N PHE A 241 16.36 15.23 -21.26
CA PHE A 241 17.78 15.58 -21.23
C PHE A 241 18.56 14.94 -22.39
N ALA A 242 18.26 13.67 -22.71
CA ALA A 242 18.89 12.97 -23.82
C ALA A 242 18.54 13.60 -25.18
N LEU A 243 17.27 13.99 -25.38
CA LEU A 243 16.83 14.70 -26.58
C LEU A 243 17.52 16.06 -26.72
N ALA A 244 17.58 16.87 -25.66
CA ALA A 244 18.27 18.15 -25.69
C ALA A 244 19.77 18.00 -26.04
N LYS A 245 20.43 16.96 -25.51
CA LYS A 245 21.84 16.68 -25.83
C LYS A 245 22.03 16.16 -27.25
N HIS A 246 21.05 15.43 -27.80
CA HIS A 246 21.07 15.02 -29.19
C HIS A 246 20.94 16.24 -30.12
N ASP A 247 20.01 17.15 -29.84
CA ASP A 247 19.81 18.37 -30.63
C ASP A 247 21.04 19.29 -30.60
N GLU A 248 21.70 19.43 -29.44
CA GLU A 248 22.99 20.13 -29.34
C GLU A 248 24.04 19.50 -30.28
N ARG A 249 24.18 18.18 -30.31
CA ARG A 249 25.15 17.49 -31.19
C ARG A 249 24.85 17.71 -32.67
N VAL A 250 23.57 17.63 -33.06
CA VAL A 250 23.15 17.86 -34.45
C VAL A 250 23.40 19.32 -34.85
N GLY A 251 23.04 20.27 -34.00
CA GLY A 251 23.28 21.70 -34.25
C GLY A 251 24.76 22.07 -34.35
N TYR A 252 25.62 21.46 -33.52
CA TYR A 252 27.07 21.64 -33.64
C TYR A 252 27.64 21.04 -34.93
N ALA A 253 27.14 19.87 -35.36
CA ALA A 253 27.56 19.26 -36.62
C ALA A 253 27.19 20.13 -37.84
N ASP A 254 25.98 20.70 -37.85
CA ASP A 254 25.52 21.62 -38.92
C ASP A 254 26.32 22.94 -38.94
N CYS A 255 26.68 23.47 -37.77
CA CYS A 255 27.52 24.67 -37.67
C CYS A 255 28.93 24.42 -38.22
N ILE A 256 29.53 23.27 -37.92
CA ILE A 256 30.85 22.88 -38.45
C ILE A 256 30.77 22.66 -39.97
N PHE A 257 29.73 22.00 -40.46
CA PHE A 257 29.52 21.78 -41.89
C PHE A 257 29.35 23.09 -42.67
N ASN A 258 28.57 24.03 -42.13
CA ASN A 258 28.39 25.35 -42.75
C ASN A 258 29.65 26.20 -42.71
N HIS A 259 30.47 26.07 -41.66
CA HIS A 259 31.75 26.78 -41.58
C HIS A 259 32.83 26.19 -42.51
N GLN A 260 32.78 24.89 -42.80
CA GLN A 260 33.61 24.27 -43.83
C GLN A 260 33.15 24.60 -45.26
N ARG A 261 31.86 24.85 -45.49
CA ARG A 261 31.33 25.33 -46.79
C ARG A 261 31.59 26.81 -47.06
N SER A 262 31.85 27.62 -46.03
CA SER A 262 32.09 29.07 -46.18
C SER A 262 33.56 29.44 -46.38
N LYS A 263 34.45 28.45 -46.57
CA LYS A 263 35.87 28.62 -46.93
C LYS A 263 36.11 28.03 -48.29
#